data_AF-A0A1T5BUF2-F1
#
_entry.id   AF-A0A1T5BUF2-F1
#
_cell.length_a   1.000
_cell.length_b   1.000
_cell.length_c   1.000
_cell.angle_alpha   90.00
_cell.angle_beta   90.00
_cell.angle_gamma   90.00
#
_symmetry.space_group_name_H-M   'P 1'
#
loop_
_entity.id
_entity.type
_entity.pdbx_description
1 polymer ?
#
loop_
_entity_poly.entity_id
_entity_poly.type
_entity_poly.pdbx_seq_one_letter_code
_entity_poly.pdbx_strand_id
1 'polypeptide(L)'
;MSAIVDRWDRRENQMIAVLTQAEGNVTVTDGLEVDHQIPSFPSLQAEVGAMVDELTGSVAGVRDIATHVTALANAADESASAAASSASASSTSADASEQSNQSALQHEQAADASAIASETSRQESDRKSQASAASAAGSALSASHAFADANRSAAEADDSASSASAALVSLGEANDARDLAQAWATSPENTEVASGGFSAMHWAIKAQQFATGSLVYLGSWDASGNALPSGAKKGAFYKISGQGTVNGVTYRVGDNIVHNGTDWDLIDNTESVTAVAGKVGNVTLNITDIVSLSNALDGKAAINHSHAIADVVGLQTALDSKASNATVAGKAALVHTHAIADVSGLQSALDSKVVQGIGVTFAGVTSNATTAFAGGLGSLPAGQWAQYTLLYGSCQVSNNDQIRLGMLRTSAGSSWANCAWRLQRTVDSTAMGYIQLGDDSNTGSDALILNSTGAQLRMQGGVNRFTGDLTTNAWMYAANFKLNSDLRLKKQRAILDGREQLENIRKLIPLFYRKEGLPEYGFGAQHVRNVYPTMVSEYDGPLGEGTLTLSVGELIAPLVAAVQELDRRLTEAGH
;
A
#
# COMPACT_ATOMS: atom_id res chain seq x y z
N MET A 1 -23.42 37.46 129.38
CA MET A 1 -23.04 38.88 129.59
C MET A 1 -22.05 39.24 128.49
N SER A 2 -22.54 39.78 127.38
CA SER A 2 -21.72 40.45 126.37
C SER A 2 -22.20 41.90 126.34
N ALA A 3 -21.31 42.84 126.64
CA ALA A 3 -21.63 44.25 126.74
C ALA A 3 -21.76 44.82 125.33
N ILE A 4 -22.98 45.21 124.93
CA ILE A 4 -23.20 46.13 123.82
C ILE A 4 -22.62 47.48 124.27
N VAL A 5 -21.43 47.82 123.80
CA VAL A 5 -20.89 49.17 123.95
C VAL A 5 -21.42 49.98 122.79
N ASP A 6 -22.56 50.62 123.01
CA ASP A 6 -23.13 51.59 122.08
C ASP A 6 -22.36 52.91 122.22
N ARG A 7 -21.49 53.23 121.26
CA ARG A 7 -20.84 54.54 121.17
C ARG A 7 -21.43 55.30 119.99
N TRP A 8 -22.35 56.20 120.31
CA TRP A 8 -22.87 57.19 119.37
C TRP A 8 -21.77 58.18 118.97
N ASP A 9 -21.22 58.07 117.76
CA ASP A 9 -20.31 59.09 117.22
C ASP A 9 -21.13 60.28 116.69
N ARG A 10 -21.04 61.41 117.40
CA ARG A 10 -21.82 62.62 117.10
C ARG A 10 -21.34 63.37 115.85
N ARG A 11 -20.28 62.95 115.16
CA ARG A 11 -19.75 63.69 114.00
C ARG A 11 -20.31 63.28 112.63
N GLU A 12 -20.77 62.04 112.46
CA GLU A 12 -21.20 61.54 111.13
C GLU A 12 -22.66 61.05 111.10
N ASN A 13 -23.40 61.15 112.22
CA ASN A 13 -24.81 60.73 112.33
C ASN A 13 -25.06 59.30 111.81
N GLN A 14 -24.12 58.39 112.06
CA GLN A 14 -24.23 56.96 111.76
C GLN A 14 -23.88 56.14 113.01
N MET A 15 -24.61 55.05 113.21
CA MET A 15 -24.41 54.13 114.34
C MET A 15 -23.37 53.07 113.93
N ILE A 16 -22.21 53.04 114.59
CA ILE A 16 -21.19 51.99 114.38
C ILE A 16 -21.42 50.91 115.45
N ALA A 17 -22.21 49.89 115.11
CA ALA A 17 -22.33 48.69 115.93
C ALA A 17 -21.14 47.76 115.64
N VAL A 18 -20.14 47.74 116.53
CA VAL A 18 -19.08 46.72 116.50
C VAL A 18 -19.63 45.45 117.15
N LEU A 19 -20.21 44.57 116.33
CA LEU A 19 -20.70 43.25 116.75
C LEU A 19 -19.52 42.28 116.93
N THR A 20 -18.86 42.29 118.09
CA THR A 20 -18.08 41.12 118.53
C THR A 20 -19.06 40.14 119.18
N GLN A 21 -19.64 39.25 118.38
CA GLN A 21 -20.62 38.28 118.88
C GLN A 21 -19.99 36.89 119.01
N ALA A 22 -20.06 36.34 120.22
CA ALA A 22 -19.91 34.92 120.48
C ALA A 22 -21.28 34.25 120.26
N GLU A 23 -21.36 33.43 119.21
CA GLU A 23 -22.37 32.39 118.92
C GLU A 23 -23.87 32.78 119.04
N GLY A 24 -24.53 32.95 117.88
CA GLY A 24 -26.00 33.00 117.75
C GLY A 24 -26.54 34.03 116.73
N ASN A 25 -27.63 33.69 116.03
CA ASN A 25 -28.31 34.60 115.08
C ASN A 25 -28.89 35.82 115.83
N VAL A 26 -28.80 37.02 115.21
CA VAL A 26 -29.39 38.26 115.73
C VAL A 26 -30.75 38.47 115.08
N THR A 27 -31.83 38.50 115.85
CA THR A 27 -33.13 38.93 115.34
C THR A 27 -33.22 40.45 115.39
N VAL A 28 -33.45 41.09 114.24
CA VAL A 28 -33.72 42.52 114.10
C VAL A 28 -35.15 42.66 113.59
N THR A 29 -36.02 43.21 114.42
CA THR A 29 -37.39 43.51 114.04
C THR A 29 -37.42 44.83 113.25
N ASP A 30 -38.02 44.82 112.06
CA ASP A 30 -38.15 46.05 111.28
C ASP A 30 -39.24 46.99 111.84
N GLY A 31 -39.36 48.17 111.24
CA GLY A 31 -40.37 49.16 111.63
C GLY A 31 -41.83 48.73 111.38
N LEU A 32 -42.07 47.53 110.85
CA LEU A 32 -43.38 46.91 110.64
C LEU A 32 -43.59 45.68 111.54
N GLU A 33 -42.78 45.51 112.59
CA GLU A 33 -42.85 44.39 113.55
C GLU A 33 -42.55 43.01 112.93
N VAL A 34 -41.83 42.97 111.79
CA VAL A 34 -41.40 41.71 111.18
C VAL A 34 -39.96 41.40 111.62
N ASP A 35 -39.77 40.22 112.21
CA ASP A 35 -38.48 39.73 112.69
C ASP A 35 -37.59 39.25 111.53
N HIS A 36 -36.43 39.90 111.35
CA HIS A 36 -35.39 39.50 110.39
C HIS A 36 -34.21 38.89 111.12
N GLN A 37 -33.83 37.65 110.80
CA GLN A 37 -32.63 37.03 111.39
C GLN A 37 -31.38 37.37 110.58
N ILE A 38 -30.40 37.99 111.25
CA ILE A 38 -29.05 38.21 110.74
C ILE A 38 -28.16 37.08 111.29
N PRO A 39 -27.65 36.19 110.44
CA PRO A 39 -26.85 35.05 110.87
C PRO A 39 -25.49 35.49 111.46
N SER A 40 -24.98 34.69 112.40
CA SER A 40 -23.67 34.95 113.03
C SER A 40 -22.50 34.71 112.05
N PHE A 41 -21.35 35.35 112.26
CA PHE A 41 -20.17 35.16 111.39
C PHE A 41 -19.73 33.67 111.26
N PRO A 42 -19.71 32.86 112.33
CA PRO A 42 -19.47 31.41 112.21
C PRO A 42 -20.53 30.66 111.38
N SER A 43 -21.81 31.07 111.48
CA SER A 43 -22.90 30.49 110.69
C SER A 43 -22.72 30.80 109.20
N LEU A 44 -22.38 32.06 108.87
CA LEU A 44 -22.04 32.46 107.51
C LEU A 44 -20.81 31.71 106.98
N GLN A 45 -19.78 31.51 107.81
CA GLN A 45 -18.60 30.75 107.42
C GLN A 45 -18.92 29.27 107.12
N ALA A 46 -19.83 28.65 107.89
CA ALA A 46 -20.31 27.29 107.63
C ALA A 46 -21.17 27.20 106.36
N GLU A 47 -22.06 28.16 106.12
CA GLU A 47 -22.87 28.26 104.89
C GLU A 47 -21.98 28.46 103.65
N VAL A 48 -20.98 29.34 103.74
CA VAL A 48 -19.98 29.53 102.68
C VAL A 48 -19.16 28.26 102.46
N GLY A 49 -18.76 27.56 103.52
CA GLY A 49 -18.08 26.26 103.41
C GLY A 49 -18.92 25.21 102.68
N ALA A 50 -20.20 25.09 103.04
CA ALA A 50 -21.13 24.17 102.38
C ALA A 50 -21.35 24.53 100.90
N MET A 51 -21.48 25.82 100.56
CA MET A 51 -21.54 26.29 99.18
C MET A 51 -20.26 25.98 98.40
N VAL A 52 -19.09 26.13 99.02
CA VAL A 52 -17.80 25.79 98.41
C VAL A 52 -17.69 24.28 98.15
N ASP A 53 -18.15 23.44 99.08
CA ASP A 53 -18.18 21.98 98.90
C ASP A 53 -19.15 21.56 97.79
N GLU A 54 -20.35 22.15 97.74
CA GLU A 54 -21.34 21.93 96.68
C GLU A 54 -20.82 22.37 95.30
N LEU A 55 -20.17 23.54 95.24
CA LEU A 55 -19.53 24.04 94.03
C LEU A 55 -18.39 23.12 93.58
N THR A 56 -17.56 22.65 94.51
CA THR A 56 -16.45 21.73 94.22
C THR A 56 -16.97 20.39 93.68
N GLY A 57 -18.04 19.86 94.27
CA GLY A 57 -18.72 18.65 93.78
C GLY A 57 -19.32 18.84 92.38
N SER A 58 -19.98 19.97 92.13
CA SER A 58 -20.51 20.32 90.81
C SER A 58 -19.40 20.44 89.76
N VAL A 59 -18.29 21.10 90.09
CA VAL A 59 -17.11 21.23 89.21
C VAL A 59 -16.49 19.87 88.90
N ALA A 60 -16.40 18.98 89.89
CA ALA A 60 -15.92 17.61 89.68
C ALA A 60 -16.85 16.82 88.72
N GLY A 61 -18.17 16.92 88.92
CA GLY A 61 -19.15 16.30 88.04
C GLY A 61 -19.07 16.82 86.60
N VAL A 62 -18.92 18.13 86.42
CA VAL A 62 -18.71 18.76 85.10
C VAL A 62 -17.41 18.25 84.45
N ARG A 63 -16.33 18.08 85.22
CA ARG A 63 -15.06 17.54 84.71
C ARG A 63 -15.18 16.09 84.23
N ASP A 64 -15.92 15.26 84.96
CA ASP A 64 -16.15 13.86 84.59
C ASP A 64 -17.03 13.74 83.34
N ILE A 65 -18.04 14.61 83.22
CA ILE A 65 -18.85 14.74 81.99
C ILE A 65 -17.97 15.16 80.81
N ALA A 66 -17.13 16.19 80.98
CA ALA A 66 -16.23 16.65 79.92
C ALA A 66 -15.26 15.55 79.45
N THR A 67 -14.78 14.72 80.38
CA THR A 67 -13.91 13.58 80.10
C THR A 67 -14.65 12.51 79.28
N HIS A 68 -15.89 12.17 79.66
CA HIS A 68 -16.72 11.23 78.91
C HIS A 68 -17.08 11.73 77.51
N VAL A 69 -17.42 13.01 77.36
CA VAL A 69 -17.71 13.62 76.06
C VAL A 69 -16.49 13.56 75.14
N THR A 70 -15.29 13.80 75.68
CA THR A 70 -14.04 13.70 74.92
C THR A 70 -13.78 12.25 74.47
N ALA A 71 -13.99 11.28 75.36
CA ALA A 71 -13.84 9.86 75.01
C ALA A 71 -14.85 9.42 73.93
N LEU A 72 -16.10 9.90 74.00
CA LEU A 72 -17.13 9.61 73.02
C LEU A 72 -16.80 10.23 71.65
N ALA A 73 -16.26 11.45 71.64
CA ALA A 73 -15.80 12.12 70.43
C ALA A 73 -14.65 11.33 69.76
N ASN A 74 -13.66 10.90 70.53
CA ASN A 74 -12.55 10.08 70.02
C ASN A 74 -13.04 8.75 69.44
N ALA A 75 -13.98 8.06 70.12
CA ALA A 75 -14.56 6.82 69.62
C ALA A 75 -15.36 7.02 68.33
N ALA A 76 -16.05 8.16 68.19
CA ALA A 76 -16.75 8.52 66.96
C ALA A 76 -15.76 8.77 65.80
N ASP A 77 -14.65 9.46 66.05
CA ASP A 77 -13.59 9.69 65.05
C ASP A 77 -12.91 8.37 64.62
N GLU A 78 -12.66 7.46 65.56
CA GLU A 78 -12.14 6.12 65.27
C GLU A 78 -13.13 5.31 64.42
N SER A 79 -14.42 5.34 64.76
CA SER A 79 -15.46 4.66 63.99
C SER A 79 -15.61 5.22 62.57
N ALA A 80 -15.55 6.55 62.43
CA ALA A 80 -15.57 7.23 61.13
C ALA A 80 -14.34 6.85 60.28
N SER A 81 -13.15 6.77 60.90
CA SER A 81 -11.92 6.36 60.23
C SER A 81 -11.96 4.89 59.78
N ALA A 82 -12.53 4.00 60.61
CA ALA A 82 -12.74 2.60 60.26
C ALA A 82 -13.75 2.44 59.10
N ALA A 83 -14.84 3.22 59.11
CA ALA A 83 -15.82 3.24 58.03
C ALA A 83 -15.20 3.73 56.71
N ALA A 84 -14.39 4.79 56.75
CA ALA A 84 -13.68 5.29 55.56
C ALA A 84 -12.68 4.25 55.00
N SER A 85 -11.97 3.54 55.89
CA SER A 85 -11.05 2.46 55.49
C SER A 85 -11.80 1.30 54.84
N SER A 86 -12.95 0.90 55.39
CA SER A 86 -13.82 -0.15 54.84
C SER A 86 -14.42 0.23 53.47
N ALA A 87 -14.82 1.49 53.30
CA ALA A 87 -15.28 2.01 52.02
C ALA A 87 -14.17 1.96 50.96
N SER A 88 -12.93 2.34 51.34
CA SER A 88 -11.76 2.28 50.45
C SER A 88 -11.42 0.84 50.03
N ALA A 89 -11.50 -0.12 50.97
CA ALA A 89 -11.28 -1.54 50.69
C ALA A 89 -12.38 -2.11 49.76
N SER A 90 -13.63 -1.70 49.96
CA SER A 90 -14.75 -2.08 49.10
C SER A 90 -14.57 -1.54 47.66
N SER A 91 -14.13 -0.29 47.52
CA SER A 91 -13.82 0.29 46.20
C SER A 91 -12.71 -0.47 45.50
N THR A 92 -11.61 -0.77 46.21
CA THR A 92 -10.49 -1.53 45.65
C THR A 92 -10.92 -2.93 45.19
N SER A 93 -11.81 -3.58 45.96
CA SER A 93 -12.35 -4.90 45.60
C SER A 93 -13.26 -4.84 44.38
N ALA A 94 -14.05 -3.76 44.21
CA ALA A 94 -14.85 -3.53 43.03
C ALA A 94 -13.97 -3.32 41.79
N ASP A 95 -12.93 -2.49 41.89
CA ASP A 95 -11.96 -2.26 40.81
C ASP A 95 -11.25 -3.56 40.40
N ALA A 96 -10.86 -4.40 41.36
CA ALA A 96 -10.25 -5.70 41.09
C ALA A 96 -11.21 -6.67 40.37
N SER A 97 -12.49 -6.66 40.74
CA SER A 97 -13.52 -7.47 40.06
C SER A 97 -13.73 -6.98 38.62
N GLU A 98 -13.73 -5.68 38.40
CA GLU A 98 -13.86 -5.10 37.06
C GLU A 98 -12.65 -5.43 36.17
N GLN A 99 -11.43 -5.35 36.71
CA GLN A 99 -10.22 -5.80 36.01
C GLN A 99 -10.26 -7.30 35.65
N SER A 100 -10.78 -8.14 36.55
CA SER A 100 -10.97 -9.56 36.27
C SER A 100 -11.96 -9.79 35.13
N ASN A 101 -13.07 -9.03 35.09
CA ASN A 101 -14.05 -9.12 34.01
C ASN A 101 -13.47 -8.66 32.67
N GLN A 102 -12.67 -7.58 32.67
CA GLN A 102 -11.97 -7.12 31.47
C GLN A 102 -10.97 -8.17 30.97
N SER A 103 -10.24 -8.84 31.87
CA SER A 103 -9.31 -9.91 31.51
C SER A 103 -10.04 -11.11 30.89
N ALA A 104 -11.21 -11.48 31.42
CA ALA A 104 -12.04 -12.54 30.85
C ALA A 104 -12.52 -12.21 29.43
N LEU A 105 -12.94 -10.96 29.19
CA LEU A 105 -13.36 -10.50 27.86
C LEU A 105 -12.19 -10.52 26.85
N GLN A 106 -10.99 -10.14 27.29
CA GLN A 106 -9.79 -10.23 26.45
C GLN A 106 -9.45 -11.68 26.10
N HIS A 107 -9.63 -12.62 27.03
CA HIS A 107 -9.43 -14.05 26.75
C HIS A 107 -10.44 -14.59 25.73
N GLU A 108 -11.71 -14.18 25.81
CA GLU A 108 -12.73 -14.54 24.83
C GLU A 108 -12.39 -14.00 23.43
N GLN A 109 -12.03 -12.72 23.34
CA GLN A 109 -11.61 -12.10 22.08
C GLN A 109 -10.36 -12.78 21.48
N ALA A 110 -9.40 -13.18 22.31
CA ALA A 110 -8.22 -13.91 21.87
C ALA A 110 -8.57 -15.32 21.35
N ALA A 111 -9.52 -16.00 22.00
CA ALA A 111 -10.01 -17.31 21.55
C ALA A 111 -10.70 -17.21 20.19
N ASP A 112 -11.56 -16.20 19.99
CA ASP A 112 -12.24 -15.93 18.73
C ASP A 112 -11.24 -15.60 17.61
N ALA A 113 -10.26 -14.74 17.90
CA ALA A 113 -9.20 -14.42 16.95
C ALA A 113 -8.40 -15.67 16.54
N SER A 114 -8.12 -16.56 17.49
CA SER A 114 -7.45 -17.84 17.21
C SER A 114 -8.32 -18.77 16.35
N ALA A 115 -9.63 -18.81 16.56
CA ALA A 115 -10.55 -19.62 15.76
C ALA A 115 -10.61 -19.10 14.30
N ILE A 116 -10.70 -17.78 14.11
CA ILE A 116 -10.68 -17.15 12.78
C ILE A 116 -9.35 -17.43 12.05
N ALA A 117 -8.22 -17.34 12.74
CA ALA A 117 -6.91 -17.63 12.17
C ALA A 117 -6.77 -19.09 11.72
N SER A 118 -7.32 -20.02 12.51
CA SER A 118 -7.35 -21.45 12.18
C SER A 118 -8.19 -21.71 10.94
N GLU A 119 -9.40 -21.14 10.86
CA GLU A 119 -10.29 -21.30 9.70
C GLU A 119 -9.70 -20.68 8.43
N THR A 120 -9.07 -19.50 8.56
CA THR A 120 -8.36 -18.85 7.43
C THR A 120 -7.23 -19.74 6.90
N SER A 121 -6.46 -20.36 7.80
CA SER A 121 -5.38 -21.27 7.43
C SER A 121 -5.89 -22.52 6.73
N ARG A 122 -7.04 -23.06 7.19
CA ARG A 122 -7.72 -24.19 6.54
C ARG A 122 -8.16 -23.84 5.12
N GLN A 123 -8.81 -22.70 4.92
CA GLN A 123 -9.26 -22.24 3.60
C GLN A 123 -8.10 -22.02 2.63
N GLU A 124 -6.97 -21.49 3.11
CA GLU A 124 -5.78 -21.33 2.28
C GLU A 124 -5.16 -22.67 1.87
N SER A 125 -5.16 -23.66 2.77
CA SER A 125 -4.75 -25.03 2.45
C SER A 125 -5.64 -25.66 1.38
N ASP A 126 -6.96 -25.45 1.48
CA ASP A 126 -7.93 -25.94 0.48
C ASP A 126 -7.69 -25.28 -0.89
N ARG A 127 -7.47 -23.96 -0.94
CA ARG A 127 -7.13 -23.25 -2.19
C ARG A 127 -5.86 -23.77 -2.83
N LYS A 128 -4.80 -24.01 -2.05
CA LYS A 128 -3.53 -24.57 -2.55
C LYS A 128 -3.72 -25.98 -3.11
N SER A 129 -4.54 -26.79 -2.46
CA SER A 129 -4.87 -28.14 -2.93
C SER A 129 -5.64 -28.11 -4.25
N GLN A 130 -6.63 -27.22 -4.38
CA GLN A 130 -7.38 -27.02 -5.62
C GLN A 130 -6.50 -26.51 -6.77
N ALA A 131 -5.61 -25.55 -6.51
CA ALA A 131 -4.67 -25.03 -7.50
C ALA A 131 -3.70 -26.11 -8.01
N SER A 132 -3.23 -26.97 -7.09
CA SER A 132 -2.36 -28.11 -7.42
C SER A 132 -3.10 -29.13 -8.30
N ALA A 133 -4.36 -29.44 -7.99
CA ALA A 133 -5.21 -30.31 -8.80
C ALA A 133 -5.46 -29.73 -10.20
N ALA A 134 -5.72 -28.42 -10.31
CA ALA A 134 -5.93 -27.75 -11.60
C ALA A 134 -4.66 -27.80 -12.47
N SER A 135 -3.50 -27.61 -11.86
CA SER A 135 -2.20 -27.69 -12.54
C SER A 135 -1.91 -29.10 -13.06
N ALA A 136 -2.22 -30.13 -12.28
CA ALA A 136 -2.13 -31.52 -12.70
C ALA A 136 -3.08 -31.83 -13.88
N ALA A 137 -4.32 -31.34 -13.84
CA ALA A 137 -5.28 -31.50 -14.93
C ALA A 137 -4.81 -30.81 -16.22
N GLY A 138 -4.26 -29.58 -16.12
CA GLY A 138 -3.68 -28.86 -17.26
C GLY A 138 -2.49 -29.60 -17.88
N SER A 139 -1.66 -30.22 -17.05
CA SER A 139 -0.52 -31.03 -17.49
C SER A 139 -0.98 -32.30 -18.23
N ALA A 140 -2.04 -32.96 -17.74
CA ALA A 140 -2.64 -34.12 -18.39
C ALA A 140 -3.26 -33.78 -19.77
N LEU A 141 -3.94 -32.62 -19.89
CA LEU A 141 -4.47 -32.15 -21.16
C LEU A 141 -3.35 -31.83 -22.17
N SER A 142 -2.27 -31.19 -21.69
CA SER A 142 -1.12 -30.89 -22.54
C SER A 142 -0.46 -32.18 -23.07
N ALA A 143 -0.38 -33.22 -22.24
CA ALA A 143 0.10 -34.54 -22.65
C ALA A 143 -0.82 -35.20 -23.70
N SER A 144 -2.15 -35.06 -23.58
CA SER A 144 -3.08 -35.62 -24.57
C SER A 144 -2.99 -34.91 -25.93
N HIS A 145 -2.82 -33.58 -25.92
CA HIS A 145 -2.58 -32.81 -27.15
C HIS A 145 -1.27 -33.21 -27.82
N ALA A 146 -0.18 -33.32 -27.05
CA ALA A 146 1.11 -33.77 -27.58
C ALA A 146 1.02 -35.17 -28.22
N PHE A 147 0.26 -36.09 -27.61
CA PHE A 147 0.00 -37.41 -28.19
C PHE A 147 -0.81 -37.33 -29.50
N ALA A 148 -1.84 -36.49 -29.55
CA ALA A 148 -2.64 -36.28 -30.76
C ALA A 148 -1.82 -35.67 -31.91
N ASP A 149 -0.96 -34.70 -31.60
CA ASP A 149 -0.07 -34.08 -32.59
C ASP A 149 1.01 -35.05 -33.10
N ALA A 150 1.53 -35.92 -32.23
CA ALA A 150 2.44 -36.99 -32.64
C ALA A 150 1.76 -37.97 -33.61
N ASN A 151 0.50 -38.36 -33.34
CA ASN A 151 -0.26 -39.22 -34.26
C ASN A 151 -0.56 -38.53 -35.59
N ARG A 152 -0.86 -37.23 -35.58
CA ARG A 152 -1.06 -36.46 -36.83
C ARG A 152 0.22 -36.42 -37.65
N SER A 153 1.36 -36.16 -37.00
CA SER A 153 2.66 -36.13 -37.66
C SER A 153 3.03 -37.49 -38.27
N ALA A 154 2.67 -38.59 -37.59
CA ALA A 154 2.86 -39.94 -38.14
C ALA A 154 2.00 -40.18 -39.40
N ALA A 155 0.73 -39.76 -39.40
CA ALA A 155 -0.13 -39.87 -40.58
C ALA A 155 0.38 -39.02 -41.76
N GLU A 156 0.86 -37.81 -41.50
CA GLU A 156 1.47 -36.94 -42.52
C GLU A 156 2.74 -37.56 -43.13
N ALA A 157 3.51 -38.31 -42.33
CA ALA A 157 4.66 -39.06 -42.82
C ALA A 157 4.26 -40.23 -43.73
N ASP A 158 3.18 -40.96 -43.39
CA ASP A 158 2.63 -42.04 -44.23
C ASP A 158 2.07 -41.52 -45.57
N ASP A 159 1.38 -40.38 -45.55
CA ASP A 159 0.89 -39.70 -46.76
C ASP A 159 2.06 -39.26 -47.66
N SER A 160 3.13 -38.76 -47.05
CA SER A 160 4.37 -38.37 -47.75
C SER A 160 5.06 -39.59 -48.37
N ALA A 161 5.13 -40.72 -47.65
CA ALA A 161 5.68 -41.96 -48.17
C ALA A 161 4.86 -42.54 -49.33
N SER A 162 3.53 -42.44 -49.24
CA SER A 162 2.62 -42.81 -50.33
C SER A 162 2.82 -41.94 -51.57
N SER A 163 2.97 -40.63 -51.37
CA SER A 163 3.25 -39.67 -52.44
C SER A 163 4.60 -39.94 -53.12
N ALA A 164 5.64 -40.27 -52.35
CA ALA A 164 6.93 -40.66 -52.88
C ALA A 164 6.85 -41.95 -53.71
N SER A 165 6.07 -42.93 -53.24
CA SER A 165 5.83 -44.19 -53.98
C SER A 165 5.11 -43.94 -55.31
N ALA A 166 4.09 -43.08 -55.31
CA ALA A 166 3.40 -42.68 -56.54
C ALA A 166 4.33 -41.98 -57.53
N ALA A 167 5.22 -41.11 -57.05
CA ALA A 167 6.21 -40.44 -57.90
C ALA A 167 7.20 -41.44 -58.55
N LEU A 168 7.59 -42.50 -57.84
CA LEU A 168 8.40 -43.58 -58.39
C LEU A 168 7.68 -44.32 -59.52
N VAL A 169 6.38 -44.60 -59.36
CA VAL A 169 5.56 -45.22 -60.42
C VAL A 169 5.53 -44.32 -61.66
N SER A 170 5.22 -43.03 -61.49
CA SER A 170 5.21 -42.08 -62.62
C SER A 170 6.57 -41.93 -63.30
N LEU A 171 7.68 -42.03 -62.56
CA LEU A 171 9.02 -42.07 -63.14
C LEU A 171 9.25 -43.33 -63.99
N GLY A 172 8.76 -44.48 -63.53
CA GLY A 172 8.78 -45.73 -64.29
C GLY A 172 8.02 -45.58 -65.62
N GLU A 173 6.78 -45.11 -65.56
CA GLU A 173 5.94 -44.86 -66.75
C GLU A 173 6.60 -43.88 -67.72
N ALA A 174 7.24 -42.82 -67.22
CA ALA A 174 7.96 -41.86 -68.04
C ALA A 174 9.20 -42.47 -68.71
N ASN A 175 9.94 -43.34 -68.03
CA ASN A 175 11.07 -44.07 -68.61
C ASN A 175 10.59 -45.05 -69.69
N ASP A 176 9.52 -45.81 -69.43
CA ASP A 176 8.94 -46.74 -70.41
C ASP A 176 8.46 -45.99 -71.67
N ALA A 177 7.80 -44.85 -71.50
CA ALA A 177 7.37 -44.00 -72.61
C ALA A 177 8.57 -43.45 -73.42
N ARG A 178 9.64 -43.03 -72.73
CA ARG A 178 10.88 -42.59 -73.38
C ARG A 178 11.50 -43.73 -74.19
N ASP A 179 11.61 -44.92 -73.62
CA ASP A 179 12.25 -46.06 -74.27
C ASP A 179 11.43 -46.55 -75.46
N LEU A 180 10.10 -46.54 -75.34
CA LEU A 180 9.19 -46.79 -76.46
C LEU A 180 9.38 -45.74 -77.58
N ALA A 181 9.43 -44.45 -77.25
CA ALA A 181 9.65 -43.39 -78.24
C ALA A 181 11.01 -43.54 -78.97
N GLN A 182 12.06 -43.92 -78.23
CA GLN A 182 13.37 -44.20 -78.80
C GLN A 182 13.32 -45.39 -79.76
N ALA A 183 12.59 -46.46 -79.40
CA ALA A 183 12.38 -47.62 -80.27
C ALA A 183 11.62 -47.24 -81.55
N TRP A 184 10.60 -46.38 -81.46
CA TRP A 184 9.86 -45.89 -82.63
C TRP A 184 10.77 -45.15 -83.62
N ALA A 185 11.70 -44.35 -83.11
CA ALA A 185 12.59 -43.52 -83.92
C ALA A 185 13.75 -44.31 -84.56
N THR A 186 14.31 -45.29 -83.85
CA THR A 186 15.61 -45.90 -84.21
C THR A 186 15.55 -47.34 -84.67
N SER A 187 14.41 -48.03 -84.53
CA SER A 187 14.33 -49.44 -84.90
C SER A 187 14.44 -49.66 -86.41
N PRO A 188 15.15 -50.71 -86.87
CA PRO A 188 15.28 -51.04 -88.30
C PRO A 188 13.94 -51.28 -89.00
N GLU A 189 13.96 -51.29 -90.34
CA GLU A 189 12.79 -51.64 -91.16
C GLU A 189 12.20 -53.01 -90.76
N ASN A 190 10.86 -53.11 -90.77
CA ASN A 190 10.09 -54.32 -90.41
C ASN A 190 10.19 -54.74 -88.93
N THR A 191 10.67 -53.84 -88.07
CA THR A 191 10.59 -54.02 -86.62
C THR A 191 9.26 -53.47 -86.11
N GLU A 192 8.45 -54.32 -85.49
CA GLU A 192 7.24 -53.94 -84.77
C GLU A 192 7.63 -53.34 -83.41
N VAL A 193 7.24 -52.09 -83.17
CA VAL A 193 7.59 -51.33 -81.95
C VAL A 193 6.43 -51.33 -80.95
N ALA A 194 5.20 -51.41 -81.43
CA ALA A 194 4.00 -51.63 -80.63
C ALA A 194 3.06 -52.54 -81.41
N SER A 195 2.08 -53.16 -80.75
CA SER A 195 1.12 -54.04 -81.41
C SER A 195 0.46 -53.36 -82.63
N GLY A 196 0.73 -53.88 -83.82
CA GLY A 196 0.28 -53.36 -85.12
C GLY A 196 1.03 -52.13 -85.65
N GLY A 197 2.07 -51.66 -84.96
CA GLY A 197 2.81 -50.43 -85.24
C GLY A 197 4.28 -50.66 -85.55
N PHE A 198 4.72 -50.31 -86.77
CA PHE A 198 6.10 -50.44 -87.24
C PHE A 198 6.91 -49.14 -87.10
N SER A 199 8.23 -49.26 -86.97
CA SER A 199 9.15 -48.12 -86.79
C SER A 199 9.00 -47.00 -87.83
N ALA A 200 9.40 -45.78 -87.47
CA ALA A 200 9.37 -44.64 -88.39
C ALA A 200 10.18 -44.88 -89.67
N MET A 201 11.28 -45.64 -89.56
CA MET A 201 12.10 -46.05 -90.71
C MET A 201 11.33 -46.93 -91.70
N HIS A 202 10.48 -47.85 -91.21
CA HIS A 202 9.62 -48.67 -92.07
C HIS A 202 8.69 -47.79 -92.91
N TRP A 203 7.97 -46.86 -92.28
CA TRP A 203 7.07 -45.98 -93.00
C TRP A 203 7.78 -45.05 -93.98
N ALA A 204 8.98 -44.54 -93.62
CA ALA A 204 9.80 -43.74 -94.52
C ALA A 204 10.20 -44.50 -95.79
N ILE A 205 10.60 -45.78 -95.66
CA ILE A 205 10.98 -46.62 -96.80
C ILE A 205 9.75 -46.97 -97.65
N LYS A 206 8.61 -47.30 -97.04
CA LYS A 206 7.36 -47.54 -97.79
C LYS A 206 6.94 -46.30 -98.58
N ALA A 207 7.00 -45.11 -97.97
CA ALA A 207 6.72 -43.86 -98.67
C ALA A 207 7.67 -43.62 -99.85
N GLN A 208 8.97 -43.91 -99.69
CA GLN A 208 9.95 -43.83 -100.78
C GLN A 208 9.61 -44.78 -101.95
N GLN A 209 9.19 -46.02 -101.66
CA GLN A 209 8.79 -46.98 -102.69
C GLN A 209 7.61 -46.48 -103.52
N PHE A 210 6.58 -45.89 -102.89
CA PHE A 210 5.43 -45.34 -103.61
C PHE A 210 5.79 -44.12 -104.50
N ALA A 211 6.79 -43.33 -104.13
CA ALA A 211 7.24 -42.18 -104.93
C ALA A 211 7.86 -42.57 -106.30
N THR A 212 8.33 -43.82 -106.48
CA THR A 212 8.84 -44.29 -107.79
C THR A 212 7.75 -44.55 -108.85
N GLY A 213 6.47 -44.45 -108.48
CA GLY A 213 5.33 -44.48 -109.40
C GLY A 213 4.72 -43.10 -109.74
N SER A 214 5.36 -42.00 -109.32
CA SER A 214 4.81 -40.65 -109.48
C SER A 214 4.85 -40.10 -110.91
N LEU A 215 3.88 -39.25 -111.26
CA LEU A 215 3.85 -38.50 -112.52
C LEU A 215 4.96 -37.44 -112.54
N VAL A 216 5.80 -37.42 -113.58
CA VAL A 216 6.87 -36.47 -113.81
C VAL A 216 6.50 -35.62 -115.01
N TYR A 217 6.10 -34.36 -114.80
CA TYR A 217 5.77 -33.45 -115.88
C TYR A 217 7.02 -33.05 -116.66
N LEU A 218 7.09 -33.44 -117.93
CA LEU A 218 8.22 -33.20 -118.82
C LEU A 218 7.96 -32.05 -119.82
N GLY A 219 6.83 -31.35 -119.66
CA GLY A 219 6.47 -30.18 -120.45
C GLY A 219 5.34 -30.44 -121.45
N SER A 220 5.28 -29.62 -122.48
CA SER A 220 4.26 -29.73 -123.53
C SER A 220 4.76 -30.59 -124.69
N TRP A 221 3.89 -31.46 -125.19
CA TRP A 221 4.11 -32.28 -126.38
C TRP A 221 3.12 -31.89 -127.47
N ASP A 222 3.57 -31.83 -128.72
CA ASP A 222 2.74 -31.51 -129.89
C ASP A 222 2.44 -32.79 -130.67
N ALA A 223 1.17 -33.20 -130.73
CA ALA A 223 0.75 -34.45 -131.35
C ALA A 223 0.62 -34.35 -132.89
N SER A 224 0.76 -33.17 -133.48
CA SER A 224 0.67 -32.97 -134.93
C SER A 224 1.80 -33.66 -135.71
N GLY A 225 2.92 -33.97 -135.06
CA GLY A 225 4.09 -34.62 -135.65
C GLY A 225 3.94 -36.12 -135.95
N ASN A 226 2.78 -36.73 -135.68
CA ASN A 226 2.47 -38.15 -135.93
C ASN A 226 3.46 -39.16 -135.32
N ALA A 227 4.11 -38.83 -134.19
CA ALA A 227 4.99 -39.72 -133.44
C ALA A 227 4.92 -39.43 -131.92
N LEU A 228 4.85 -40.50 -131.12
CA LEU A 228 4.84 -40.42 -129.65
C LEU A 228 6.22 -39.99 -129.09
N PRO A 229 6.30 -39.36 -127.90
CA PRO A 229 7.58 -38.98 -127.31
C PRO A 229 8.48 -40.20 -127.05
N SER A 230 9.72 -40.16 -127.53
CA SER A 230 10.69 -41.24 -127.39
C SER A 230 11.57 -41.09 -126.14
N GLY A 231 11.97 -42.21 -125.52
CA GLY A 231 12.91 -42.22 -124.39
C GLY A 231 12.28 -41.89 -123.02
N ALA A 232 10.96 -41.84 -122.93
CA ALA A 232 10.24 -41.58 -121.69
C ALA A 232 10.32 -42.76 -120.71
N LYS A 233 10.48 -42.45 -119.42
CA LYS A 233 10.44 -43.44 -118.32
C LYS A 233 9.01 -43.55 -117.77
N LYS A 234 8.69 -44.63 -117.05
CA LYS A 234 7.42 -44.77 -116.33
C LYS A 234 7.15 -43.51 -115.48
N GLY A 235 5.93 -42.98 -115.58
CA GLY A 235 5.52 -41.74 -114.93
C GLY A 235 5.77 -40.48 -115.75
N ALA A 236 6.48 -40.52 -116.88
CA ALA A 236 6.62 -39.37 -117.76
C ALA A 236 5.25 -38.83 -118.20
N PHE A 237 5.01 -37.55 -117.99
CA PHE A 237 3.72 -36.90 -118.17
C PHE A 237 3.91 -35.66 -119.05
N TYR A 238 3.12 -35.55 -120.12
CA TYR A 238 3.12 -34.40 -121.02
C TYR A 238 1.72 -33.81 -121.15
N LYS A 239 1.66 -32.49 -121.33
CA LYS A 239 0.44 -31.79 -121.72
C LYS A 239 0.40 -31.65 -123.23
N ILE A 240 -0.70 -32.05 -123.86
CA ILE A 240 -0.84 -31.97 -125.31
C ILE A 240 -1.09 -30.51 -125.72
N SER A 241 -0.24 -30.00 -126.60
CA SER A 241 -0.20 -28.59 -127.02
C SER A 241 -0.59 -28.37 -128.48
N GLY A 242 -0.54 -29.41 -129.32
CA GLY A 242 -1.02 -29.39 -130.70
C GLY A 242 -1.82 -30.67 -130.99
N GLN A 243 -2.93 -30.53 -131.73
CA GLN A 243 -3.85 -31.62 -132.00
C GLN A 243 -3.32 -32.52 -133.12
N GLY A 244 -3.39 -33.83 -132.92
CA GLY A 244 -3.02 -34.81 -133.92
C GLY A 244 -3.54 -36.19 -133.58
N THR A 245 -3.56 -37.08 -134.58
CA THR A 245 -3.92 -38.49 -134.40
C THR A 245 -2.66 -39.30 -134.57
N VAL A 246 -2.21 -39.97 -133.52
CA VAL A 246 -1.03 -40.85 -133.55
C VAL A 246 -1.51 -42.26 -133.24
N ASN A 247 -1.11 -43.25 -134.06
CA ASN A 247 -1.50 -44.67 -133.89
C ASN A 247 -3.03 -44.89 -133.72
N GLY A 248 -3.87 -44.07 -134.36
CA GLY A 248 -5.33 -44.18 -134.32
C GLY A 248 -6.02 -43.52 -133.12
N VAL A 249 -5.27 -43.00 -132.14
CA VAL A 249 -5.82 -42.24 -130.99
C VAL A 249 -5.75 -40.75 -131.30
N THR A 250 -6.85 -40.03 -131.07
CA THR A 250 -6.91 -38.57 -131.27
C THR A 250 -6.53 -37.85 -129.98
N TYR A 251 -5.46 -37.07 -130.04
CA TYR A 251 -4.95 -36.27 -128.93
C TYR A 251 -5.40 -34.83 -129.11
N ARG A 252 -6.24 -34.31 -128.21
CA ARG A 252 -6.71 -32.92 -128.29
C ARG A 252 -5.81 -32.00 -127.48
N VAL A 253 -5.71 -30.75 -127.92
CA VAL A 253 -5.01 -29.72 -127.15
C VAL A 253 -5.69 -29.58 -125.79
N GLY A 254 -4.91 -29.68 -124.72
CA GLY A 254 -5.42 -29.60 -123.34
C GLY A 254 -5.61 -30.95 -122.64
N ASP A 255 -5.65 -32.06 -123.38
CA ASP A 255 -5.54 -33.40 -122.80
C ASP A 255 -4.10 -33.65 -122.30
N ASN A 256 -3.92 -34.70 -121.52
CA ASN A 256 -2.60 -35.12 -121.07
C ASN A 256 -2.29 -36.53 -121.55
N ILE A 257 -1.00 -36.85 -121.64
CA ILE A 257 -0.55 -38.21 -121.96
C ILE A 257 0.49 -38.64 -120.93
N VAL A 258 0.40 -39.89 -120.46
CA VAL A 258 1.31 -40.47 -119.46
C VAL A 258 1.94 -41.75 -119.97
N HIS A 259 3.23 -41.94 -119.71
CA HIS A 259 3.91 -43.19 -119.99
C HIS A 259 3.77 -44.15 -118.79
N ASN A 260 3.08 -45.27 -118.95
CA ASN A 260 2.81 -46.24 -117.87
C ASN A 260 3.99 -47.19 -117.59
N GLY A 261 5.07 -47.07 -118.36
CA GLY A 261 6.28 -47.89 -118.27
C GLY A 261 6.44 -48.85 -119.45
N THR A 262 5.36 -49.13 -120.18
CA THR A 262 5.36 -49.93 -121.41
C THR A 262 4.82 -49.14 -122.59
N ASP A 263 3.73 -48.39 -122.39
CA ASP A 263 3.01 -47.63 -123.41
C ASP A 263 2.57 -46.24 -122.91
N TRP A 264 2.00 -45.46 -123.82
CA TRP A 264 1.41 -44.15 -123.54
C TRP A 264 -0.11 -44.22 -123.41
N ASP A 265 -0.62 -43.82 -122.25
CA ASP A 265 -2.06 -43.68 -121.99
C ASP A 265 -2.49 -42.22 -122.18
N LEU A 266 -3.60 -42.02 -122.91
CA LEU A 266 -4.26 -40.72 -123.02
C LEU A 266 -5.15 -40.49 -121.80
N ILE A 267 -4.93 -39.38 -121.11
CA ILE A 267 -5.80 -38.87 -120.06
C ILE A 267 -6.59 -37.72 -120.68
N ASP A 268 -7.83 -37.99 -121.06
CA ASP A 268 -8.74 -36.95 -121.52
C ASP A 268 -9.08 -36.01 -120.33
N ASN A 269 -9.16 -34.71 -120.59
CA ASN A 269 -9.46 -33.73 -119.55
C ASN A 269 -10.97 -33.40 -119.49
N THR A 270 -11.84 -34.35 -119.87
CA THR A 270 -13.30 -34.12 -119.99
C THR A 270 -14.09 -34.77 -118.84
N GLU A 271 -13.44 -35.13 -117.73
CA GLU A 271 -14.14 -35.60 -116.53
C GLU A 271 -14.81 -34.44 -115.77
N SER A 272 -16.12 -34.29 -115.94
CA SER A 272 -16.96 -33.34 -115.19
C SER A 272 -17.28 -33.88 -113.79
N VAL A 273 -17.20 -33.04 -112.76
CA VAL A 273 -17.68 -33.36 -111.39
C VAL A 273 -19.14 -33.79 -111.46
N THR A 274 -19.43 -35.03 -111.05
CA THR A 274 -20.75 -35.66 -111.19
C THR A 274 -21.76 -35.25 -110.11
N ALA A 275 -21.33 -34.90 -108.89
CA ALA A 275 -22.08 -34.08 -107.91
C ALA A 275 -21.30 -33.87 -106.60
N VAL A 276 -21.44 -32.69 -105.97
CA VAL A 276 -21.11 -32.41 -104.54
C VAL A 276 -22.28 -31.66 -103.94
N ALA A 277 -22.93 -32.24 -102.93
CA ALA A 277 -24.18 -31.70 -102.34
C ALA A 277 -25.25 -31.36 -103.40
N GLY A 278 -25.33 -32.16 -104.47
CA GLY A 278 -26.24 -31.97 -105.60
C GLY A 278 -25.81 -30.93 -106.65
N LYS A 279 -24.67 -30.25 -106.50
CA LYS A 279 -24.12 -29.31 -107.50
C LYS A 279 -23.05 -29.99 -108.36
N VAL A 280 -23.00 -29.68 -109.65
CA VAL A 280 -22.03 -30.24 -110.62
C VAL A 280 -21.14 -29.14 -111.21
N GLY A 281 -19.96 -29.52 -111.73
CA GLY A 281 -18.99 -28.58 -112.31
C GLY A 281 -18.20 -27.76 -111.27
N ASN A 282 -18.06 -26.45 -111.47
CA ASN A 282 -17.37 -25.55 -110.53
C ASN A 282 -18.27 -25.22 -109.32
N VAL A 283 -18.09 -25.94 -108.22
CA VAL A 283 -19.00 -25.89 -107.06
C VAL A 283 -18.57 -24.84 -106.03
N THR A 284 -19.52 -24.01 -105.59
CA THR A 284 -19.42 -23.15 -104.39
C THR A 284 -20.47 -23.60 -103.38
N LEU A 285 -20.09 -23.80 -102.11
CA LEU A 285 -20.96 -24.32 -101.05
C LEU A 285 -21.24 -23.30 -99.94
N ASN A 286 -22.48 -23.26 -99.48
CA ASN A 286 -22.93 -22.60 -98.25
C ASN A 286 -23.24 -23.66 -97.17
N ILE A 287 -23.30 -23.27 -95.90
CA ILE A 287 -23.54 -24.21 -94.79
C ILE A 287 -24.85 -25.00 -94.94
N THR A 288 -25.85 -24.41 -95.60
CA THR A 288 -27.15 -25.05 -95.89
C THR A 288 -27.08 -26.16 -96.93
N ASP A 289 -26.00 -26.21 -97.72
CA ASP A 289 -25.84 -27.23 -98.75
C ASP A 289 -25.48 -28.60 -98.16
N ILE A 290 -25.03 -28.64 -96.90
CA ILE A 290 -24.76 -29.88 -96.18
C ILE A 290 -25.90 -30.10 -95.17
N VAL A 291 -26.79 -31.03 -95.51
CA VAL A 291 -27.94 -31.40 -94.69
C VAL A 291 -27.48 -31.75 -93.27
N SER A 292 -28.16 -31.15 -92.28
CA SER A 292 -27.90 -31.31 -90.84
C SER A 292 -26.61 -30.69 -90.29
N LEU A 293 -25.79 -30.02 -91.11
CA LEU A 293 -24.59 -29.34 -90.61
C LEU A 293 -24.93 -28.17 -89.68
N SER A 294 -25.97 -27.38 -90.00
CA SER A 294 -26.45 -26.32 -89.09
C SER A 294 -26.91 -26.89 -87.74
N ASN A 295 -27.71 -27.96 -87.74
CA ASN A 295 -28.17 -28.61 -86.51
C ASN A 295 -27.01 -29.19 -85.68
N ALA A 296 -25.96 -29.72 -86.34
CA ALA A 296 -24.78 -30.24 -85.65
C ALA A 296 -23.95 -29.14 -84.99
N LEU A 297 -23.89 -27.94 -85.60
CA LEU A 297 -23.26 -26.76 -84.99
C LEU A 297 -24.12 -26.17 -83.87
N ASP A 298 -25.44 -26.09 -84.04
CA ASP A 298 -26.38 -25.57 -83.04
C ASP A 298 -26.48 -26.49 -81.80
N GLY A 299 -26.13 -27.78 -81.92
CA GLY A 299 -26.05 -28.74 -80.82
C GLY A 299 -24.77 -28.66 -79.98
N LYS A 300 -23.80 -27.81 -80.33
CA LYS A 300 -22.61 -27.52 -79.50
C LYS A 300 -22.91 -26.32 -78.62
N ALA A 301 -22.82 -26.51 -77.30
CA ALA A 301 -23.22 -25.53 -76.28
C ALA A 301 -22.69 -24.10 -76.57
N ALA A 302 -23.62 -23.17 -76.74
CA ALA A 302 -23.35 -21.77 -77.05
C ALA A 302 -22.80 -21.03 -75.83
N ILE A 303 -21.53 -20.64 -75.85
CA ILE A 303 -20.86 -19.50 -75.18
C ILE A 303 -21.00 -19.34 -73.64
N ASN A 304 -21.99 -19.93 -72.97
CA ASN A 304 -22.17 -19.90 -71.52
C ASN A 304 -22.75 -21.23 -71.05
N HIS A 305 -21.96 -22.03 -70.35
CA HIS A 305 -22.49 -22.96 -69.36
C HIS A 305 -22.03 -22.48 -67.98
N SER A 306 -22.93 -22.55 -67.01
CA SER A 306 -22.68 -22.21 -65.61
C SER A 306 -22.84 -23.46 -64.76
N HIS A 307 -22.02 -23.58 -63.73
CA HIS A 307 -22.18 -24.60 -62.70
C HIS A 307 -22.88 -24.03 -61.47
N ALA A 308 -23.93 -24.70 -61.00
CA ALA A 308 -24.50 -24.42 -59.68
C ALA A 308 -23.65 -25.10 -58.60
N ILE A 309 -23.67 -24.62 -57.35
CA ILE A 309 -22.97 -25.27 -56.22
C ILE A 309 -23.41 -26.73 -56.05
N ALA A 310 -24.66 -27.05 -56.41
CA ALA A 310 -25.19 -28.41 -56.40
C ALA A 310 -24.48 -29.36 -57.39
N ASP A 311 -23.78 -28.84 -58.41
CA ASP A 311 -23.06 -29.65 -59.39
C ASP A 311 -21.79 -30.29 -58.79
N VAL A 312 -21.37 -29.83 -57.59
CA VAL A 312 -20.26 -30.40 -56.84
C VAL A 312 -20.79 -31.10 -55.59
N VAL A 313 -20.92 -32.43 -55.69
CA VAL A 313 -21.41 -33.29 -54.59
C VAL A 313 -20.56 -33.06 -53.33
N GLY A 314 -21.22 -32.64 -52.23
CA GLY A 314 -20.59 -32.41 -50.92
C GLY A 314 -20.12 -30.97 -50.66
N LEU A 315 -20.08 -30.09 -51.67
CA LEU A 315 -19.66 -28.70 -51.48
C LEU A 315 -20.65 -27.89 -50.64
N GLN A 316 -21.96 -28.10 -50.84
CA GLN A 316 -23.01 -27.47 -50.04
C GLN A 316 -22.88 -27.83 -48.55
N THR A 317 -22.72 -29.13 -48.26
CA THR A 317 -22.52 -29.64 -46.88
C THR A 317 -21.25 -29.08 -46.22
N ALA A 318 -20.15 -28.96 -46.96
CA ALA A 318 -18.90 -28.40 -46.46
C ALA A 318 -19.03 -26.90 -46.14
N LEU A 319 -19.74 -26.13 -46.98
CA LEU A 319 -20.02 -24.72 -46.75
C LEU A 319 -20.98 -24.52 -45.56
N ASP A 320 -22.04 -25.31 -45.46
CA ASP A 320 -23.00 -25.23 -44.34
C ASP A 320 -22.35 -25.60 -43.00
N SER A 321 -21.38 -26.53 -43.01
CA SER A 321 -20.60 -26.89 -41.82
C SER A 321 -19.64 -25.77 -41.36
N LYS A 322 -19.12 -24.97 -42.29
CA LYS A 322 -18.35 -23.75 -41.96
C LYS A 322 -19.24 -22.57 -41.59
N ALA A 323 -20.48 -22.56 -42.07
CA ALA A 323 -21.47 -21.50 -41.87
C ALA A 323 -22.49 -21.81 -40.75
N SER A 324 -22.12 -22.59 -39.73
CA SER A 324 -22.91 -22.70 -38.49
C SER A 324 -22.89 -21.37 -37.73
N ASN A 325 -23.76 -20.47 -38.22
CA ASN A 325 -24.05 -19.12 -37.78
C ASN A 325 -24.67 -19.05 -36.37
N ALA A 326 -24.79 -20.18 -35.65
CA ALA A 326 -25.21 -20.21 -34.26
C ALA A 326 -24.07 -19.91 -33.27
N THR A 327 -22.80 -20.03 -33.70
CA THR A 327 -21.63 -19.83 -32.80
C THR A 327 -20.82 -18.58 -33.07
N VAL A 328 -21.04 -17.89 -34.19
CA VAL A 328 -20.32 -16.65 -34.53
C VAL A 328 -21.13 -15.39 -34.17
N ALA A 329 -22.46 -15.46 -34.12
CA ALA A 329 -23.30 -14.35 -33.66
C ALA A 329 -23.15 -14.03 -32.15
N GLY A 330 -22.52 -14.92 -31.36
CA GLY A 330 -22.29 -14.72 -29.92
C GLY A 330 -20.83 -14.57 -29.49
N LYS A 331 -19.85 -14.72 -30.39
CA LYS A 331 -18.42 -14.79 -30.01
C LYS A 331 -17.56 -13.59 -30.42
N ALA A 332 -18.11 -12.64 -31.16
CA ALA A 332 -17.38 -11.44 -31.54
C ALA A 332 -18.31 -10.23 -31.55
N ALA A 333 -18.82 -9.85 -30.38
CA ALA A 333 -19.16 -8.45 -30.18
C ALA A 333 -17.85 -7.65 -30.34
N LEU A 334 -17.87 -6.72 -31.28
CA LEU A 334 -16.77 -5.84 -31.71
C LEU A 334 -16.08 -5.07 -30.56
N VAL A 335 -16.64 -5.11 -29.35
CA VAL A 335 -15.97 -4.87 -28.08
C VAL A 335 -16.60 -5.84 -27.08
N HIS A 336 -15.82 -6.70 -26.42
CA HIS A 336 -16.30 -7.38 -25.22
C HIS A 336 -15.57 -6.79 -24.02
N THR A 337 -16.37 -6.24 -23.11
CA THR A 337 -15.95 -5.76 -21.79
C THR A 337 -16.58 -6.66 -20.76
N HIS A 338 -15.84 -7.02 -19.72
CA HIS A 338 -16.41 -7.69 -18.56
C HIS A 338 -16.82 -6.67 -17.50
N ALA A 339 -18.08 -6.69 -17.10
CA ALA A 339 -18.50 -6.04 -15.87
C ALA A 339 -18.11 -6.93 -14.68
N ILE A 340 -17.87 -6.36 -13.50
CA ILE A 340 -17.61 -7.15 -12.27
C ILE A 340 -18.74 -8.15 -11.99
N ALA A 341 -19.97 -7.83 -12.39
CA ALA A 341 -21.13 -8.72 -12.28
C ALA A 341 -21.01 -10.01 -13.10
N ASP A 342 -20.14 -10.04 -14.13
CA ASP A 342 -19.92 -11.23 -14.96
C ASP A 342 -19.15 -12.33 -14.21
N VAL A 343 -18.54 -11.99 -13.08
CA VAL A 343 -17.87 -12.95 -12.19
C VAL A 343 -18.66 -13.06 -10.90
N SER A 344 -19.49 -14.11 -10.82
CA SER A 344 -20.33 -14.39 -9.64
C SER A 344 -19.49 -14.44 -8.37
N GLY A 345 -19.86 -13.62 -7.38
CA GLY A 345 -19.15 -13.50 -6.11
C GLY A 345 -17.92 -12.58 -6.11
N LEU A 346 -17.47 -12.06 -7.26
CA LEU A 346 -16.35 -11.10 -7.31
C LEU A 346 -16.70 -9.77 -6.67
N GLN A 347 -17.92 -9.27 -6.90
CA GLN A 347 -18.41 -8.06 -6.22
C GLN A 347 -18.38 -8.26 -4.70
N SER A 348 -18.95 -9.35 -4.19
CA SER A 348 -18.94 -9.64 -2.75
C SER A 348 -17.54 -9.87 -2.18
N ALA A 349 -16.64 -10.51 -2.94
CA ALA A 349 -15.25 -10.73 -2.52
C ALA A 349 -14.46 -9.41 -2.49
N LEU A 350 -14.68 -8.52 -3.47
CA LEU A 350 -14.09 -7.18 -3.48
C LEU A 350 -14.69 -6.31 -2.38
N ASP A 351 -16.00 -6.34 -2.15
CA ASP A 351 -16.67 -5.63 -1.06
C ASP A 351 -16.24 -6.16 0.32
N SER A 352 -15.83 -7.43 0.41
CA SER A 352 -15.26 -8.02 1.63
C SER A 352 -13.76 -7.73 1.81
N LYS A 353 -13.04 -7.44 0.72
CA LYS A 353 -11.61 -7.06 0.71
C LYS A 353 -11.42 -5.55 0.89
N VAL A 354 -12.35 -4.76 0.33
CA VAL A 354 -12.55 -3.34 0.62
C VAL A 354 -13.25 -3.29 1.97
N VAL A 355 -12.46 -3.55 3.01
CA VAL A 355 -12.78 -2.98 4.32
C VAL A 355 -12.91 -1.48 4.07
N GLN A 356 -14.12 -0.95 4.21
CA GLN A 356 -14.43 0.48 4.23
C GLN A 356 -13.55 1.17 5.27
N GLY A 357 -12.37 1.61 4.84
CA GLY A 357 -11.33 2.15 5.69
C GLY A 357 -10.80 1.14 6.71
N ILE A 358 -9.58 1.35 7.19
CA ILE A 358 -9.23 0.90 8.53
C ILE A 358 -10.09 1.75 9.49
N GLY A 359 -11.35 1.38 9.64
CA GLY A 359 -12.20 1.78 10.74
C GLY A 359 -11.80 0.93 11.92
N VAL A 360 -10.71 1.30 12.58
CA VAL A 360 -10.56 0.89 13.98
C VAL A 360 -11.68 1.60 14.72
N THR A 361 -12.77 0.90 14.99
CA THR A 361 -13.83 1.41 15.86
C THR A 361 -13.29 1.36 17.29
N PHE A 362 -12.45 2.33 17.65
CA PHE A 362 -12.30 2.69 19.04
C PHE A 362 -13.63 3.29 19.47
N ALA A 363 -14.30 2.67 20.42
CA ALA A 363 -15.49 3.24 21.05
C ALA A 363 -15.16 4.68 21.49
N GLY A 364 -15.82 5.68 20.87
CA GLY A 364 -15.61 7.11 21.15
C GLY A 364 -15.03 7.96 20.01
N VAL A 365 -14.54 7.39 18.90
CA VAL A 365 -14.09 8.19 17.75
C VAL A 365 -15.30 8.58 16.89
N THR A 366 -15.84 9.77 17.14
CA THR A 366 -16.84 10.38 16.25
C THR A 366 -16.08 11.00 15.08
N SER A 367 -16.10 10.35 13.90
CA SER A 367 -15.45 10.86 12.70
C SER A 367 -16.21 12.07 12.14
N ASN A 368 -15.84 13.28 12.56
CA ASN A 368 -16.29 14.51 11.91
C ASN A 368 -15.22 15.08 10.96
N ALA A 369 -14.64 14.22 10.11
CA ALA A 369 -13.67 14.63 9.10
C ALA A 369 -14.01 14.00 7.73
N THR A 370 -15.03 14.55 7.08
CA THR A 370 -15.47 14.18 5.72
C THR A 370 -14.54 14.68 4.61
N THR A 371 -13.26 15.02 4.85
CA THR A 371 -12.41 15.64 3.79
C THR A 371 -10.92 15.28 3.75
N ALA A 372 -10.45 14.13 4.26
CA ALA A 372 -9.00 13.84 4.13
C ALA A 372 -8.56 12.36 4.02
N PHE A 373 -9.43 11.43 3.63
CA PHE A 373 -9.03 10.03 3.38
C PHE A 373 -9.46 9.47 2.01
N ALA A 374 -9.82 10.34 1.06
CA ALA A 374 -10.24 9.94 -0.29
C ALA A 374 -9.25 10.32 -1.41
N GLY A 375 -8.05 10.82 -1.07
CA GLY A 375 -6.99 11.06 -2.04
C GLY A 375 -5.71 10.38 -1.57
N GLY A 376 -5.15 9.49 -2.38
CA GLY A 376 -3.86 8.85 -2.08
C GLY A 376 -2.77 9.87 -1.74
N LEU A 377 -1.73 9.39 -1.05
CA LEU A 377 -0.49 10.11 -0.71
C LEU A 377 0.36 10.51 -1.95
N GLY A 378 -0.28 10.83 -3.07
CA GLY A 378 0.35 11.29 -4.30
C GLY A 378 -0.47 12.44 -4.89
N SER A 379 0.18 13.60 -5.04
CA SER A 379 -0.29 14.82 -5.69
C SER A 379 -1.11 15.82 -4.83
N LEU A 380 -0.53 16.31 -3.74
CA LEU A 380 -0.68 17.75 -3.48
C LEU A 380 0.42 18.47 -4.27
N PRO A 381 0.09 19.46 -5.12
CA PRO A 381 1.06 20.16 -5.97
C PRO A 381 2.26 20.67 -5.16
N ALA A 382 3.47 20.47 -5.69
CA ALA A 382 4.70 21.00 -5.10
C ALA A 382 4.60 22.53 -5.01
N GLY A 383 4.34 23.05 -3.82
CA GLY A 383 4.19 24.50 -3.58
C GLY A 383 3.15 24.89 -2.54
N GLN A 384 2.30 23.99 -2.04
CA GLN A 384 1.25 24.33 -1.06
C GLN A 384 1.38 23.63 0.31
N TRP A 385 2.58 23.20 0.70
CA TRP A 385 2.81 22.77 2.09
C TRP A 385 3.11 24.01 2.91
N ALA A 386 2.07 24.66 3.42
CA ALA A 386 2.22 25.79 4.33
C ALA A 386 3.11 25.39 5.52
N GLN A 387 3.87 26.35 6.05
CA GLN A 387 4.47 26.27 7.39
C GLN A 387 3.39 25.71 8.33
N TYR A 388 3.69 24.64 9.05
CA TYR A 388 2.75 23.91 9.93
C TYR A 388 1.72 23.00 9.24
N THR A 389 2.10 22.26 8.18
CA THR A 389 1.24 21.14 7.73
C THR A 389 1.33 20.00 8.74
N LEU A 390 0.28 19.84 9.54
CA LEU A 390 0.15 18.82 10.59
C LEU A 390 -0.42 17.52 10.01
N LEU A 391 0.32 16.42 10.14
CA LEU A 391 -0.22 15.07 9.94
C LEU A 391 -0.56 14.49 11.33
N TYR A 392 -1.85 14.39 11.67
CA TYR A 392 -2.29 13.99 13.01
C TYR A 392 -3.30 12.84 13.02
N GLY A 393 -3.19 12.01 14.06
CA GLY A 393 -4.30 11.23 14.61
C GLY A 393 -4.86 11.97 15.82
N SER A 394 -6.18 12.16 15.89
CA SER A 394 -6.84 12.84 17.01
C SER A 394 -7.84 11.92 17.70
N CYS A 395 -7.79 11.88 19.04
CA CYS A 395 -8.89 11.38 19.85
C CYS A 395 -9.72 12.59 20.30
N GLN A 396 -10.94 12.67 19.79
CA GLN A 396 -11.87 13.75 20.13
C GLN A 396 -12.83 13.26 21.21
N VAL A 397 -12.76 13.86 22.39
CA VAL A 397 -13.73 13.61 23.47
C VAL A 397 -14.87 14.64 23.39
N SER A 398 -14.60 15.85 22.85
CA SER A 398 -15.60 16.86 22.48
C SER A 398 -15.04 17.88 21.45
N ASN A 399 -15.86 18.86 21.04
CA ASN A 399 -15.40 19.97 20.17
C ASN A 399 -14.26 20.78 20.79
N ASN A 400 -14.21 20.83 22.12
CA ASN A 400 -13.28 21.66 22.87
C ASN A 400 -12.12 20.86 23.48
N ASP A 401 -12.34 19.63 23.98
CA ASP A 401 -11.25 18.80 24.54
C ASP A 401 -10.80 17.69 23.59
N GLN A 402 -9.55 17.81 23.12
CA GLN A 402 -8.95 16.94 22.11
C GLN A 402 -7.51 16.60 22.48
N ILE A 403 -7.13 15.34 22.32
CA ILE A 403 -5.73 14.91 22.36
C ILE A 403 -5.30 14.61 20.93
N ARG A 404 -4.26 15.30 20.47
CA ARG A 404 -3.67 15.21 19.12
C ARG A 404 -2.27 14.66 19.20
N LEU A 405 -1.97 13.68 18.36
CA LEU A 405 -0.64 13.12 18.19
C LEU A 405 -0.23 13.27 16.73
N GLY A 406 0.90 13.90 16.47
CA GLY A 406 1.33 14.14 15.09
C GLY A 406 2.76 14.61 14.95
N MET A 407 3.27 14.46 13.73
CA MET A 407 4.55 15.01 13.31
C MET A 407 4.32 16.45 12.82
N LEU A 408 5.04 17.40 13.41
CA LEU A 408 5.02 18.79 12.99
C LEU A 408 6.28 19.11 12.19
N ARG A 409 6.10 19.71 11.01
CA ARG A 409 7.21 20.28 10.23
C ARG A 409 7.38 21.75 10.60
N THR A 410 8.60 22.11 11.00
CA THR A 410 8.96 23.45 11.49
C THR A 410 9.57 24.35 10.39
N SER A 411 9.87 23.80 9.21
CA SER A 411 10.42 24.54 8.07
C SER A 411 9.79 24.13 6.72
N ALA A 412 9.70 25.08 5.78
CA ALA A 412 9.18 24.84 4.44
C ALA A 412 10.26 24.17 3.56
N GLY A 413 9.95 23.03 2.94
CA GLY A 413 10.88 22.29 2.08
C GLY A 413 10.36 20.90 1.71
N SER A 414 11.16 20.09 1.02
CA SER A 414 10.82 18.70 0.64
C SER A 414 11.40 17.63 1.59
N SER A 415 12.30 18.00 2.51
CA SER A 415 12.92 17.09 3.49
C SER A 415 12.11 16.97 4.78
N TRP A 416 12.02 15.74 5.31
CA TRP A 416 11.42 15.42 6.61
C TRP A 416 12.45 15.41 7.76
N ALA A 417 13.71 15.80 7.51
CA ALA A 417 14.75 15.83 8.55
C ALA A 417 14.44 16.81 9.71
N ASN A 418 13.61 17.82 9.45
CA ASN A 418 13.23 18.85 10.42
C ASN A 418 11.77 18.65 10.86
N CYS A 419 11.50 17.52 11.50
CA CYS A 419 10.19 17.23 12.08
C CYS A 419 10.30 16.86 13.55
N ALA A 420 9.35 17.38 14.34
CA ALA A 420 9.23 17.03 15.74
C ALA A 420 7.97 16.20 15.99
N TRP A 421 8.06 15.25 16.92
CA TRP A 421 6.90 14.50 17.39
C TRP A 421 6.19 15.29 18.48
N ARG A 422 4.88 15.49 18.34
CA ARG A 422 4.09 16.27 19.30
C ARG A 422 2.89 15.49 19.81
N LEU A 423 2.71 15.53 21.13
CA LEU A 423 1.47 15.23 21.83
C LEU A 423 0.87 16.55 22.33
N GLN A 424 -0.33 16.91 21.88
CA GLN A 424 -1.00 18.17 22.21
C GLN A 424 -2.38 17.90 22.80
N ARG A 425 -2.68 18.46 23.97
CA ARG A 425 -4.04 18.63 24.46
C ARG A 425 -4.54 20.03 24.09
N THR A 426 -5.66 20.09 23.38
CA THR A 426 -6.38 21.34 23.08
C THR A 426 -7.66 21.31 23.90
N VAL A 427 -7.87 22.30 24.77
CA VAL A 427 -9.08 22.44 25.60
C VAL A 427 -10.03 23.48 25.01
N ASP A 428 -9.52 24.47 24.28
CA ASP A 428 -10.26 25.36 23.38
C ASP A 428 -9.27 26.12 22.45
N SER A 429 -9.76 27.11 21.69
CA SER A 429 -8.93 27.93 20.78
C SER A 429 -7.88 28.82 21.48
N THR A 430 -7.94 28.94 22.80
CA THR A 430 -7.10 29.81 23.64
C THR A 430 -6.30 29.05 24.70
N ALA A 431 -6.66 27.80 25.01
CA ALA A 431 -6.02 26.95 26.00
C ALA A 431 -5.54 25.64 25.34
N MET A 432 -4.23 25.58 25.08
CA MET A 432 -3.55 24.37 24.57
C MET A 432 -2.25 24.12 25.31
N GLY A 433 -1.94 22.84 25.57
CA GLY A 433 -0.66 22.39 26.12
C GLY A 433 -0.10 21.26 25.27
N TYR A 434 1.21 21.24 25.02
CA TYR A 434 1.84 20.18 24.25
C TYR A 434 3.19 19.76 24.82
N ILE A 435 3.51 18.48 24.59
CA ILE A 435 4.83 17.88 24.81
C ILE A 435 5.40 17.62 23.42
N GLN A 436 6.60 18.14 23.16
CA GLN A 436 7.32 17.95 21.90
C GLN A 436 8.60 17.18 22.17
N LEU A 437 8.81 16.11 21.41
CA LEU A 437 9.95 15.21 21.51
C LEU A 437 10.72 15.26 20.19
N GLY A 438 12.03 15.50 20.28
CA GLY A 438 12.92 15.68 19.13
C GLY A 438 13.27 17.15 18.86
N ASP A 439 14.53 17.36 18.47
CA ASP A 439 15.09 18.64 18.03
C ASP A 439 15.05 18.75 16.49
N ASP A 440 14.98 19.97 15.99
CA ASP A 440 15.13 20.34 14.59
C ASP A 440 16.58 20.11 14.08
N SER A 441 17.50 19.63 14.93
CA SER A 441 18.89 19.38 14.59
C SER A 441 19.42 18.05 15.13
N ASN A 442 20.12 17.31 14.27
CA ASN A 442 20.39 15.88 14.38
C ASN A 442 21.55 15.53 15.35
N THR A 443 21.60 16.10 16.56
CA THR A 443 22.78 15.97 17.47
C THR A 443 22.49 15.43 18.88
N GLY A 444 21.48 14.59 19.04
CA GLY A 444 21.50 13.56 20.10
C GLY A 444 21.28 14.03 21.55
N SER A 445 20.33 14.94 21.78
CA SER A 445 19.83 15.20 23.14
C SER A 445 18.38 14.77 23.24
N ASP A 446 18.10 13.68 23.97
CA ASP A 446 16.74 13.35 24.44
C ASP A 446 16.33 14.39 25.50
N ALA A 447 16.07 15.60 25.04
CA ALA A 447 15.70 16.72 25.88
C ALA A 447 14.20 16.98 25.73
N LEU A 448 13.51 17.03 26.87
CA LEU A 448 12.23 17.74 26.96
C LEU A 448 12.55 19.24 26.86
N ILE A 449 12.69 19.74 25.63
CA ILE A 449 12.95 21.16 25.37
C ILE A 449 11.62 21.90 25.42
N LEU A 450 11.35 22.56 26.55
CA LEU A 450 10.24 23.51 26.67
C LEU A 450 10.70 24.89 26.20
N ASN A 451 10.79 25.07 24.89
CA ASN A 451 11.16 26.36 24.30
C ASN A 451 9.99 27.35 24.44
N SER A 452 10.24 28.48 25.09
CA SER A 452 9.26 29.54 25.25
C SER A 452 9.87 30.89 24.92
N THR A 453 9.58 31.40 23.72
CA THR A 453 9.88 32.79 23.38
C THR A 453 8.85 33.68 24.08
N GLY A 454 9.13 34.08 25.32
CA GLY A 454 8.25 34.94 26.12
C GLY A 454 7.15 34.22 26.93
N ALA A 455 7.15 32.89 26.99
CA ALA A 455 6.27 32.14 27.90
C ALA A 455 7.04 31.71 29.17
N GLN A 456 6.32 31.50 30.26
CA GLN A 456 6.90 31.04 31.53
C GLN A 456 6.58 29.56 31.74
N LEU A 457 7.56 28.74 32.13
CA LEU A 457 7.30 27.44 32.75
C LEU A 457 6.69 27.68 34.14
N ARG A 458 5.37 27.61 34.24
CA ARG A 458 4.63 27.84 35.49
C ARG A 458 4.27 26.51 36.14
N MET A 459 5.11 26.07 37.08
CA MET A 459 4.82 24.91 37.94
C MET A 459 4.04 25.40 39.18
N GLN A 460 2.71 25.32 39.13
CA GLN A 460 1.82 25.76 40.22
C GLN A 460 1.24 24.56 40.99
N GLY A 461 1.27 24.65 42.32
CA GLY A 461 0.79 23.63 43.25
C GLY A 461 1.91 22.79 43.87
N GLY A 462 1.85 22.60 45.19
CA GLY A 462 2.69 21.66 45.93
C GLY A 462 4.20 21.93 45.95
N VAL A 463 4.98 20.85 46.12
CA VAL A 463 6.45 20.84 46.19
C VAL A 463 7.02 20.45 44.82
N ASN A 464 7.74 21.37 44.17
CA ASN A 464 8.52 21.06 42.97
C ASN A 464 9.91 20.57 43.38
N ARG A 465 10.20 19.28 43.15
CA ARG A 465 11.48 18.67 43.54
C ARG A 465 12.36 18.44 42.32
N PHE A 466 13.50 19.11 42.28
CA PHE A 466 14.61 18.79 41.39
C PHE A 466 15.59 17.88 42.15
N THR A 467 15.86 16.68 41.62
CA THR A 467 16.72 15.67 42.28
C THR A 467 18.19 15.77 41.83
N GLY A 468 18.46 16.54 40.77
CA GLY A 468 19.82 16.84 40.27
C GLY A 468 20.08 18.35 40.23
N ASP A 469 21.10 18.74 39.46
CA ASP A 469 21.55 20.13 39.39
C ASP A 469 20.53 21.05 38.70
N LEU A 470 20.23 22.19 39.33
CA LEU A 470 19.51 23.29 38.70
C LEU A 470 20.53 24.33 38.24
N THR A 471 20.74 24.42 36.93
CA THR A 471 21.63 25.42 36.33
C THR A 471 20.80 26.56 35.74
N THR A 472 21.07 27.79 36.16
CA THR A 472 20.47 28.99 35.57
C THR A 472 21.57 29.91 35.04
N ASN A 473 21.43 30.34 33.79
CA ASN A 473 22.33 31.28 33.10
C ASN A 473 21.92 32.75 33.30
N ALA A 474 20.85 33.01 34.07
CA ALA A 474 20.36 34.34 34.42
C ALA A 474 19.93 34.39 35.90
N TRP A 475 19.31 35.49 36.33
CA TRP A 475 18.91 35.69 37.72
C TRP A 475 17.85 34.67 38.19
N MET A 476 18.06 34.12 39.38
CA MET A 476 17.05 33.33 40.08
C MET A 476 16.39 34.18 41.16
N TYR A 477 15.10 34.46 41.02
CA TYR A 477 14.33 35.17 42.05
C TYR A 477 13.66 34.16 42.99
N ALA A 478 14.16 34.07 44.23
CA ALA A 478 13.61 33.22 45.26
C ALA A 478 13.31 34.04 46.52
N ALA A 479 12.06 34.02 46.99
CA ALA A 479 11.67 34.73 48.21
C ALA A 479 12.34 34.15 49.47
N ASN A 480 12.62 32.84 49.47
CA ASN A 480 13.33 32.16 50.53
C ASN A 480 14.27 31.10 49.96
N PHE A 481 15.54 31.15 50.33
CA PHE A 481 16.50 30.09 50.05
C PHE A 481 16.83 29.38 51.37
N LYS A 482 16.50 28.09 51.47
CA LYS A 482 16.73 27.29 52.68
C LYS A 482 17.72 26.18 52.36
N LEU A 483 18.81 26.13 53.11
CA LEU A 483 19.76 25.04 53.07
C LEU A 483 19.38 24.01 54.13
N ASN A 484 19.26 22.74 53.75
CA ASN A 484 19.09 21.68 54.73
C ASN A 484 20.41 21.50 55.49
N SER A 485 20.42 21.86 56.78
CA SER A 485 21.62 21.90 57.61
C SER A 485 21.42 21.19 58.95
N ASP A 486 20.59 20.14 58.98
CA ASP A 486 20.38 19.33 60.18
C ASP A 486 21.69 18.70 60.67
N LEU A 487 22.02 18.88 61.96
CA LEU A 487 23.23 18.35 62.58
C LEU A 487 23.31 16.82 62.53
N ARG A 488 22.17 16.12 62.44
CA ARG A 488 22.10 14.65 62.29
C ARG A 488 22.70 14.16 60.98
N LEU A 489 22.70 15.00 59.94
CA LEU A 489 23.24 14.68 58.61
C LEU A 489 24.74 14.98 58.50
N LYS A 490 25.37 15.54 59.56
CA LYS A 490 26.77 15.99 59.54
C LYS A 490 27.67 15.10 60.40
N LYS A 491 28.81 14.69 59.84
CA LYS A 491 29.87 13.93 60.52
C LYS A 491 31.08 14.83 60.78
N GLN A 492 31.96 14.43 61.71
CA GLN A 492 33.23 15.14 62.02
C GLN A 492 33.04 16.64 62.33
N ARG A 493 32.17 16.95 63.30
CA ARG A 493 31.85 18.33 63.69
C ARG A 493 32.95 18.87 64.61
N ALA A 494 33.57 19.98 64.21
CA ALA A 494 34.50 20.74 65.03
C ALA A 494 34.08 22.21 65.06
N ILE A 495 34.35 22.90 66.17
CA ILE A 495 34.27 24.36 66.24
C ILE A 495 35.45 24.92 65.45
N LEU A 496 35.18 25.91 64.60
CA LEU A 496 36.24 26.60 63.87
C LEU A 496 37.12 27.39 64.85
N ASP A 497 38.44 27.26 64.73
CA ASP A 497 39.37 28.08 65.51
C ASP A 497 39.30 29.53 65.02
N GLY A 498 38.72 30.40 65.86
CA GLY A 498 38.56 31.81 65.55
C GLY A 498 39.88 32.54 65.26
N ARG A 499 41.00 32.16 65.90
CA ARG A 499 42.32 32.77 65.65
C ARG A 499 42.79 32.49 64.22
N GLU A 500 42.70 31.23 63.82
CA GLU A 500 43.04 30.77 62.48
C GLU A 500 42.10 31.40 61.43
N GLN A 501 40.78 31.39 61.68
CA GLN A 501 39.82 31.97 60.75
C GLN A 501 40.05 33.48 60.59
N LEU A 502 40.37 34.21 61.66
CA LEU A 502 40.69 35.63 61.58
C LEU A 502 41.95 35.88 60.73
N GLU A 503 43.00 35.09 60.88
CA GLU A 503 44.20 35.21 60.04
C GLU A 503 43.92 34.87 58.57
N ASN A 504 43.08 33.88 58.31
CA ASN A 504 42.71 33.48 56.96
C ASN A 504 41.79 34.51 56.29
N ILE A 505 40.78 35.03 56.98
CA ILE A 505 39.91 36.11 56.47
C ILE A 505 40.72 37.37 56.16
N ARG A 506 41.76 37.71 56.95
CA ARG A 506 42.64 38.86 56.66
C ARG A 506 43.43 38.72 55.35
N LYS A 507 43.61 37.50 54.84
CA LYS A 507 44.27 37.24 53.54
C LYS A 507 43.30 37.37 52.37
N LEU A 508 41.98 37.39 52.63
CA LEU A 508 40.99 37.58 51.58
C LEU A 508 40.92 39.05 51.15
N ILE A 509 40.78 39.26 49.84
CA ILE A 509 40.71 40.58 49.24
C ILE A 509 39.27 40.83 48.79
N PRO A 510 38.49 41.66 49.50
CA PRO A 510 37.19 42.09 49.00
C PRO A 510 37.39 42.99 47.79
N LEU A 511 36.61 42.75 46.73
CA LEU A 511 36.70 43.45 45.46
C LEU A 511 35.38 44.15 45.15
N PHE A 512 35.49 45.36 44.64
CA PHE A 512 34.46 45.98 43.83
C PHE A 512 34.80 45.73 42.36
N TYR A 513 33.85 45.25 41.58
CA TYR A 513 34.04 44.99 40.15
C TYR A 513 32.77 45.28 39.37
N ARG A 514 32.89 45.31 38.03
CA ARG A 514 31.73 45.40 37.14
C ARG A 514 31.64 44.17 36.28
N LYS A 515 30.51 43.48 36.35
CA LYS A 515 30.16 42.39 35.45
C LYS A 515 29.06 42.89 34.52
N GLU A 516 29.30 42.82 33.21
CA GLU A 516 28.34 43.31 32.19
C GLU A 516 27.88 44.76 32.43
N GLY A 517 28.77 45.60 32.97
CA GLY A 517 28.50 47.02 33.25
C GLY A 517 27.82 47.29 34.61
N LEU A 518 27.31 46.28 35.30
CA LEU A 518 26.67 46.42 36.61
C LEU A 518 27.70 46.40 37.75
N PRO A 519 27.58 47.32 38.74
CA PRO A 519 28.46 47.33 39.90
C PRO A 519 28.15 46.18 40.85
N GLU A 520 29.16 45.38 41.21
CA GLU A 520 29.06 44.27 42.15
C GLU A 520 30.18 44.33 43.20
N TYR A 521 29.91 43.75 44.37
CA TYR A 521 30.89 43.53 45.43
C TYR A 521 31.02 42.03 45.68
N GLY A 522 32.23 41.54 45.84
CA GLY A 522 32.47 40.13 46.11
C GLY A 522 33.93 39.80 46.29
N PHE A 523 34.27 38.55 46.04
CA PHE A 523 35.64 38.04 46.11
C PHE A 523 36.01 37.37 44.79
N GLY A 524 37.27 37.54 44.36
CA GLY A 524 37.80 36.78 43.23
C GLY A 524 38.03 35.33 43.64
N ALA A 525 37.41 34.37 42.93
CA ALA A 525 37.50 32.94 43.25
C ALA A 525 38.96 32.44 43.26
N GLN A 526 39.84 33.00 42.42
CA GLN A 526 41.28 32.71 42.39
C GLN A 526 41.96 33.03 43.73
N HIS A 527 41.61 34.17 44.34
CA HIS A 527 42.19 34.58 45.62
C HIS A 527 41.65 33.75 46.77
N VAL A 528 40.33 33.48 46.78
CA VAL A 528 39.72 32.64 47.82
C VAL A 528 40.31 31.24 47.77
N ARG A 529 40.56 30.67 46.59
CA ARG A 529 41.15 29.33 46.43
C ARG A 529 42.50 29.18 47.13
N ASN A 530 43.30 30.25 47.20
CA ASN A 530 44.60 30.20 47.88
C ASN A 530 44.49 30.14 49.42
N VAL A 531 43.33 30.51 49.98
CA VAL A 531 43.09 30.56 51.43
C VAL A 531 42.14 29.44 51.87
N TYR A 532 41.03 29.28 51.14
CA TYR A 532 40.00 28.26 51.33
C TYR A 532 39.79 27.49 50.01
N PRO A 533 40.70 26.57 49.64
CA PRO A 533 40.65 25.86 48.37
C PRO A 533 39.38 25.04 48.19
N THR A 534 38.81 24.51 49.27
CA THR A 534 37.61 23.67 49.24
C THR A 534 36.33 24.46 48.94
N MET A 535 36.35 25.79 49.08
CA MET A 535 35.18 26.65 48.83
C MET A 535 35.09 27.11 47.37
N VAL A 536 36.02 26.69 46.52
CA VAL A 536 36.07 27.07 45.11
C VAL A 536 36.00 25.80 44.27
N SER A 537 35.06 25.76 43.34
CA SER A 537 34.90 24.67 42.38
C SER A 537 35.34 25.13 40.98
N GLU A 538 35.84 24.20 40.18
CA GLU A 538 36.15 24.44 38.78
C GLU A 538 35.01 23.86 37.95
N TYR A 539 34.45 24.67 37.04
CA TYR A 539 33.42 24.26 36.12
C TYR A 539 33.98 24.28 34.70
N ASP A 540 34.14 23.09 34.11
CA ASP A 540 34.47 22.93 32.70
C ASP A 540 33.18 22.98 31.88
N GLY A 541 32.90 24.15 31.30
CA GLY A 541 31.78 24.31 30.39
C GLY A 541 31.98 23.55 29.07
N PRO A 542 30.92 23.44 28.23
CA PRO A 542 30.93 22.70 26.97
C PRO A 542 31.92 23.24 25.91
N LEU A 543 32.63 24.33 26.19
CA LEU A 543 33.66 24.93 25.34
C LEU A 543 35.10 24.80 25.90
N GLY A 544 35.30 24.06 27.00
CA GLY A 544 36.64 23.76 27.54
C GLY A 544 37.36 24.92 28.24
N GLU A 545 36.65 26.01 28.54
CA GLU A 545 37.19 27.12 29.32
C GLU A 545 36.76 26.99 30.78
N GLY A 546 37.64 26.43 31.61
CA GLY A 546 37.41 26.22 33.05
C GLY A 546 37.17 27.53 33.80
N THR A 547 35.95 27.72 34.30
CA THR A 547 35.60 28.87 35.16
C THR A 547 35.66 28.47 36.63
N LEU A 548 36.13 29.38 37.49
CA LEU A 548 36.15 29.16 38.94
C LEU A 548 34.89 29.76 39.57
N THR A 549 34.17 28.94 40.33
CA THR A 549 32.95 29.32 41.07
C THR A 549 33.20 29.28 42.57
N LEU A 550 32.76 30.32 43.28
CA LEU A 550 32.91 30.47 44.72
C LEU A 550 31.62 30.07 45.47
N SER A 551 31.74 29.18 46.45
CA SER A 551 30.67 28.84 47.40
C SER A 551 30.56 29.92 48.49
N VAL A 552 29.82 31.00 48.20
CA VAL A 552 29.66 32.13 49.12
C VAL A 552 29.01 31.71 50.45
N GLY A 553 28.13 30.72 50.44
CA GLY A 553 27.46 30.21 51.64
C GLY A 553 28.42 29.59 52.66
N GLU A 554 29.52 28.98 52.19
CA GLU A 554 30.53 28.37 53.07
C GLU A 554 31.42 29.41 53.75
N LEU A 555 31.58 30.59 53.13
CA LEU A 555 32.41 31.67 53.65
C LEU A 555 31.82 32.33 54.91
N ILE A 556 30.51 32.19 55.13
CA ILE A 556 29.79 32.81 56.25
C ILE A 556 30.31 32.28 57.60
N ALA A 557 30.54 30.97 57.73
CA ALA A 557 30.94 30.39 59.01
C ALA A 557 32.34 30.84 59.48
N PRO A 558 33.39 30.84 58.62
CA PRO A 558 34.67 31.45 58.95
C PRO A 558 34.60 32.94 59.28
N LEU A 559 33.79 33.72 58.55
CA LEU A 559 33.59 35.14 58.83
C LEU A 559 33.01 35.37 60.23
N VAL A 560 31.98 34.59 60.62
CA VAL A 560 31.40 34.66 61.97
C VAL A 560 32.42 34.28 63.04
N ALA A 561 33.20 33.21 62.83
CA ALA A 561 34.25 32.80 63.76
C ALA A 561 35.35 33.88 63.92
N ALA A 562 35.74 34.53 62.82
CA ALA A 562 36.70 35.63 62.84
C ALA A 562 36.16 36.86 63.59
N VAL A 563 34.87 37.20 63.44
CA VAL A 563 34.22 38.29 64.17
C VAL A 563 34.12 37.98 65.66
N GLN A 564 33.74 36.75 66.03
CA GLN A 564 33.72 36.30 67.43
C GLN A 564 35.11 36.39 68.07
N GLU A 565 36.16 36.05 67.32
CA GLU A 565 37.53 36.18 67.79
C GLU A 565 37.97 37.65 67.95
N LEU A 566 37.57 38.54 67.04
CA LEU A 566 37.83 39.98 67.16
C LEU A 566 37.15 40.57 68.40
N ASP A 567 35.89 40.22 68.63
CA ASP A 567 35.12 40.64 69.81
C ASP A 567 35.77 40.16 71.12
N ARG A 568 36.20 38.89 71.15
CA ARG A 568 36.96 38.32 72.27
C ARG A 568 38.24 39.13 72.54
N ARG A 569 39.01 39.46 71.50
CA ARG A 569 40.26 40.25 71.63
C ARG A 569 40.00 41.68 72.09
N LEU A 570 38.93 42.33 71.62
CA LEU A 570 38.57 43.68 72.04
C LEU A 570 38.18 43.69 73.52
N THR A 571 37.37 42.71 73.93
CA THR A 571 36.97 42.52 75.33
C THR A 571 38.18 42.27 76.24
N GLU A 572 39.14 41.44 75.81
CA GLU A 572 40.38 41.17 76.54
C GLU A 572 41.34 42.37 76.58
N ALA A 573 41.28 43.25 75.57
CA ALA A 573 42.07 44.47 75.49
C ALA A 573 41.49 45.64 76.32
N GLY A 574 40.32 45.46 76.96
CA GLY A 574 39.70 46.47 77.82
C GLY A 574 39.07 47.66 77.10
N HIS A 575 38.65 47.47 75.84
CA HIS A 575 37.98 48.47 75.02
C HIS A 575 36.49 48.21 74.88
#